data_AF-A0A7V5WP48-F1
#
_entry.id   AF-A0A7V5WP48-F1
#
_cell.length_a   1.000
_cell.length_b   1.000
_cell.length_c   1.000
_cell.angle_alpha   90.00
_cell.angle_beta   90.00
_cell.angle_gamma   90.00
#
_symmetry.space_group_name_H-M   'P 1'
#
loop_
_entity.id
_entity.type
_entity.pdbx_description
1 polymer ?
#
loop_
_entity_poly.entity_id
_entity_poly.type
_entity_poly.pdbx_seq_one_letter_code
_entity_poly.pdbx_strand_id
1 'polypeptide(L)'
;MRKNWLSPSAIILSLMIIAFYISNWSKTADLLLLDSFFRQRFSINKLLNIETDNKDVVMVGIDERFISEYNYRISELDRLFYAKAIDNLNNAGVKVIALDMFFPENSNQDSDIALAQSIKNAKIVLPQIRQSINTNGKNKEGFVAFSPLFKDVKRGVIS
;
A
#
# COMPACT_ATOMS: atom_id res chain seq x y z
N MET A 1 33.28 -46.90 -24.28
CA MET A 1 32.84 -45.50 -24.13
C MET A 1 31.39 -45.38 -24.59
N ARG A 2 30.41 -45.30 -23.68
CA ARG A 2 29.00 -45.10 -24.03
C ARG A 2 28.74 -43.60 -24.19
N LYS A 3 28.45 -43.17 -25.42
CA LYS A 3 28.14 -41.79 -25.78
C LYS A 3 26.68 -41.54 -25.42
N ASN A 4 26.43 -40.88 -24.29
CA ASN A 4 25.08 -40.56 -23.84
C ASN A 4 24.49 -39.49 -24.77
N TRP A 5 23.78 -39.93 -25.80
CA TRP A 5 23.00 -39.05 -26.67
C TRP A 5 21.70 -38.71 -25.94
N LEU A 6 21.61 -37.47 -25.43
CA LEU A 6 20.35 -36.92 -24.93
C LEU A 6 19.34 -36.93 -26.08
N SER A 7 18.16 -37.48 -25.83
CA SER A 7 17.10 -37.51 -26.86
C SER A 7 16.68 -36.08 -27.23
N PRO A 8 16.38 -35.80 -28.50
CA PRO A 8 15.96 -34.47 -28.95
C PRO A 8 14.76 -33.91 -28.15
N SER A 9 13.88 -34.79 -27.69
CA SER A 9 12.73 -34.45 -26.84
C SER A 9 13.14 -33.90 -25.47
N ALA A 10 14.23 -34.39 -24.87
CA ALA A 10 14.71 -33.89 -23.59
C ALA A 10 15.25 -32.45 -23.71
N ILE A 11 15.88 -32.13 -24.85
CA ILE A 11 16.40 -30.79 -25.14
C ILE A 11 15.24 -29.80 -25.33
N ILE A 12 14.21 -30.19 -26.07
CA ILE A 12 13.02 -29.35 -26.30
C ILE A 12 12.29 -29.07 -24.97
N LEU A 13 12.12 -30.08 -24.12
CA LEU A 13 11.48 -29.91 -22.82
C LEU A 13 12.28 -28.98 -21.90
N SER A 14 13.62 -29.11 -21.89
CA SER A 14 14.48 -28.23 -21.09
C SER A 14 14.39 -26.78 -21.57
N LEU A 15 14.37 -26.56 -22.89
CA LEU A 15 14.23 -25.22 -23.47
C LEU A 15 12.88 -24.59 -23.17
N MET A 16 11.79 -25.38 -23.17
CA MET A 16 10.47 -24.91 -22.76
C MET A 16 10.44 -24.49 -21.28
N ILE A 17 11.04 -25.27 -20.39
CA ILE A 17 11.09 -24.96 -18.95
C ILE A 17 11.91 -23.68 -18.73
N ILE A 18 13.05 -23.55 -19.43
CA ILE A 18 13.89 -22.34 -19.35
C ILE A 18 13.13 -21.13 -19.90
N ALA A 19 12.46 -21.25 -21.05
CA ALA A 19 11.65 -20.18 -21.62
C ALA A 19 10.48 -19.78 -20.71
N PHE A 20 9.85 -20.75 -20.04
CA PHE A 20 8.80 -20.50 -19.05
C PHE A 20 9.33 -19.81 -17.79
N TYR A 21 10.52 -20.18 -17.33
CA TYR A 21 11.17 -19.55 -16.18
C TYR A 21 11.63 -18.11 -16.47
N ILE A 22 12.08 -17.84 -17.71
CA ILE A 22 12.46 -16.49 -18.17
C ILE A 22 11.20 -15.64 -18.43
N SER A 23 10.10 -16.27 -18.84
CA SER A 23 8.81 -15.62 -19.01
C SER A 23 8.28 -15.17 -17.64
N ASN A 24 8.12 -13.85 -17.44
CA ASN A 24 7.56 -13.24 -16.22
C ASN A 24 6.10 -13.65 -15.92
N TRP A 25 5.57 -14.70 -16.55
CA TRP A 25 4.21 -15.23 -16.35
C TRP A 25 3.92 -15.59 -14.90
N SER A 26 4.91 -16.06 -14.14
CA SER A 26 4.77 -16.38 -12.71
C SER A 26 4.24 -15.19 -11.90
N LYS A 27 4.72 -13.97 -12.19
CA LYS A 27 4.29 -12.76 -11.46
C LYS A 27 2.84 -12.42 -11.72
N THR A 28 2.38 -12.58 -12.96
CA THR A 28 0.98 -12.31 -13.32
C THR A 28 0.05 -13.36 -12.72
N ALA A 29 0.46 -14.63 -12.72
CA ALA A 29 -0.28 -15.71 -12.07
C ALA A 29 -0.37 -15.50 -10.55
N ASP A 30 0.73 -15.12 -9.90
CA ASP A 30 0.77 -14.85 -8.47
C ASP A 30 -0.16 -13.69 -8.08
N LEU A 31 -0.19 -12.60 -8.85
CA LEU A 31 -1.09 -11.46 -8.60
C LEU A 31 -2.56 -11.82 -8.76
N LEU A 32 -2.91 -12.60 -9.79
CA LEU A 32 -4.29 -13.06 -10.03
C LEU A 32 -4.73 -14.03 -8.93
N LEU A 33 -3.84 -14.90 -8.46
CA LEU A 33 -4.10 -15.80 -7.34
C LEU A 33 -4.30 -15.00 -6.05
N LEU A 34 -3.44 -14.03 -5.76
CA LEU A 34 -3.55 -13.18 -4.58
C LEU A 34 -4.90 -12.44 -4.55
N ASP A 35 -5.30 -11.81 -5.66
CA ASP A 35 -6.57 -11.07 -5.77
C ASP A 35 -7.77 -12.02 -5.60
N SER A 36 -7.71 -13.22 -6.18
CA SER A 36 -8.75 -14.24 -6.03
C SER A 36 -8.89 -14.70 -4.58
N PHE A 37 -7.77 -14.97 -3.88
CA PHE A 37 -7.78 -15.33 -2.47
C PHE A 37 -8.33 -14.21 -1.58
N PHE A 38 -7.98 -12.95 -1.84
CA PHE A 38 -8.52 -11.82 -1.09
C PHE A 38 -10.04 -11.69 -1.26
N ARG A 39 -10.54 -11.75 -2.50
CA ARG A 39 -11.97 -11.67 -2.80
C ARG A 39 -12.75 -12.83 -2.21
N GLN A 40 -12.19 -14.04 -2.33
CA GLN A 40 -12.83 -15.25 -1.84
C GLN A 40 -12.87 -15.27 -0.31
N ARG A 41 -11.78 -14.86 0.36
CA ARG A 41 -11.75 -14.73 1.82
C ARG A 41 -12.73 -13.68 2.33
N PHE A 42 -12.80 -12.52 1.67
CA PHE A 42 -13.79 -11.49 2.03
C PHE A 42 -15.23 -11.98 1.83
N SER A 43 -15.51 -12.66 0.70
CA SER A 43 -16.83 -13.19 0.38
C SER A 43 -17.25 -14.33 1.32
N ILE A 44 -16.32 -15.22 1.69
CA ILE A 44 -16.55 -16.31 2.64
C ILE A 44 -16.77 -15.76 4.05
N ASN A 45 -15.96 -14.80 4.51
CA ASN A 45 -16.14 -14.18 5.82
C ASN A 45 -17.50 -13.47 5.93
N LYS A 46 -17.93 -12.80 4.84
CA LYS A 46 -19.25 -12.18 4.73
C LYS A 46 -20.39 -13.20 4.69
N LEU A 47 -20.23 -14.32 3.98
CA LEU A 47 -21.25 -15.38 3.88
C LEU A 47 -21.40 -16.17 5.18
N LEU A 48 -20.30 -16.38 5.90
CA LEU A 48 -20.29 -17.16 7.14
C LEU A 48 -20.64 -16.32 8.38
N ASN A 49 -20.94 -15.02 8.24
CA ASN A 49 -21.03 -14.07 9.35
C ASN A 49 -19.89 -14.28 10.37
N ILE A 50 -18.70 -14.59 9.86
CA ILE A 50 -17.49 -14.55 10.67
C ILE A 50 -17.24 -13.06 10.83
N GLU A 51 -17.89 -12.48 11.84
CA GLU A 51 -17.40 -11.27 12.44
C GLU A 51 -15.97 -11.63 12.84
N THR A 52 -15.00 -11.11 12.07
CA THR A 52 -13.65 -10.94 12.60
C THR A 52 -13.77 -9.84 13.65
N ASP A 53 -14.51 -10.12 14.73
CA ASP A 53 -14.74 -9.25 15.89
C ASP A 53 -13.45 -9.26 16.69
N ASN A 54 -12.37 -8.86 16.03
CA ASN A 54 -11.16 -8.50 16.72
C ASN A 54 -11.42 -7.13 17.32
N LYS A 55 -11.94 -7.14 18.56
CA LYS A 55 -12.29 -5.95 19.34
C LYS A 55 -11.11 -4.98 19.51
N ASP A 56 -9.89 -5.44 19.22
CA ASP A 56 -8.67 -4.64 19.29
C ASP A 56 -8.39 -3.84 18.00
N VAL A 57 -9.11 -4.10 16.90
CA VAL A 57 -8.88 -3.45 15.60
C VAL A 57 -10.17 -2.82 15.08
N VAL A 58 -10.15 -1.50 14.91
CA VAL A 58 -11.25 -0.75 14.29
C VAL A 58 -10.82 -0.29 12.91
N MET A 59 -11.63 -0.61 11.90
CA MET A 59 -11.45 -0.12 10.54
C MET A 59 -12.47 0.99 10.27
N VAL A 60 -11.97 2.17 9.91
CA VAL A 60 -12.80 3.32 9.53
C VAL A 60 -12.61 3.54 8.04
N GLY A 61 -13.66 3.26 7.26
CA GLY A 61 -13.69 3.54 5.83
C GLY A 61 -14.38 4.86 5.54
N ILE A 62 -13.78 5.66 4.65
CA ILE A 62 -14.46 6.82 4.04
C ILE A 62 -15.10 6.31 2.74
N ASP A 63 -16.41 6.02 2.79
CA ASP A 63 -17.17 5.41 1.70
C ASP A 63 -18.20 6.39 1.11
N GLU A 64 -19.00 5.92 0.14
CA GLU A 64 -20.05 6.73 -0.47
C GLU A 64 -21.10 7.21 0.55
N ARG A 65 -21.31 6.47 1.65
CA ARG A 65 -22.24 6.89 2.69
C ARG A 65 -21.72 8.13 3.40
N PHE A 66 -20.45 8.14 3.79
CA PHE A 66 -19.79 9.33 4.36
C PHE A 66 -19.92 10.54 3.42
N ILE A 67 -19.62 10.35 2.13
CA ILE A 67 -19.71 11.42 1.12
C ILE A 67 -21.14 11.95 1.01
N SER A 68 -22.14 11.05 0.98
CA SER A 68 -23.56 11.43 0.87
C SER A 68 -24.10 12.13 2.11
N GLU A 69 -23.65 11.72 3.29
CA GLU A 69 -24.14 12.22 4.58
C GLU A 69 -23.57 13.61 4.88
N TYR A 70 -22.29 13.81 4.61
CA TYR A 70 -21.60 15.06 4.92
C TYR A 70 -21.45 16.00 3.72
N ASN A 71 -21.88 15.58 2.53
CA ASN A 71 -21.80 16.35 1.27
C ASN A 71 -20.38 16.89 0.99
N TYR A 72 -19.35 16.10 1.31
CA TYR A 72 -17.95 16.42 1.05
C TYR A 72 -17.36 15.41 0.09
N ARG A 73 -16.51 15.88 -0.83
CA ARG A 73 -15.61 15.00 -1.58
C ARG A 73 -14.37 14.72 -0.74
N ILE A 74 -13.81 13.51 -0.85
CA ILE A 74 -12.56 13.15 -0.15
C ILE A 74 -11.42 14.13 -0.48
N SER A 75 -11.37 14.59 -1.73
CA SER A 75 -10.39 15.59 -2.22
C SER A 75 -10.56 16.99 -1.63
N GLU A 76 -11.72 17.29 -1.00
CA GLU A 76 -12.03 18.59 -0.40
C GLU A 76 -11.77 18.61 1.11
N LEU A 77 -11.48 17.44 1.71
CA LEU A 77 -11.16 17.36 3.13
C LEU A 77 -9.78 17.97 3.40
N ASP A 78 -9.77 19.00 4.23
CA ASP A 78 -8.55 19.69 4.66
C ASP A 78 -7.62 18.72 5.42
N ARG A 79 -6.31 18.86 5.24
CA ARG A 79 -5.30 18.07 5.98
C ARG A 79 -5.40 18.25 7.50
N LEU A 80 -5.94 19.37 7.96
CA LEU A 80 -6.25 19.59 9.38
C LEU A 80 -7.32 18.63 9.93
N PHE A 81 -8.26 18.16 9.09
CA PHE A 81 -9.24 17.15 9.48
C PHE A 81 -8.55 15.85 9.88
N TYR A 82 -7.61 15.39 9.05
CA TYR A 82 -6.85 14.17 9.31
C TYR A 82 -5.88 14.33 10.48
N ALA A 83 -5.24 15.51 10.63
CA ALA A 83 -4.39 15.82 11.78
C ALA A 83 -5.15 15.65 13.11
N LYS A 84 -6.34 16.27 13.20
CA LYS A 84 -7.23 16.15 14.36
C LYS A 84 -7.67 14.71 14.62
N ALA A 85 -7.98 13.96 13.57
CA ALA A 85 -8.34 12.55 13.72
C ALA A 85 -7.19 11.73 14.31
N ILE A 86 -5.96 11.93 13.83
CA ILE A 86 -4.75 11.27 14.35
C ILE A 86 -4.52 11.65 15.82
N ASP A 87 -4.60 12.94 16.14
CA ASP A 87 -4.40 13.41 17.52
C ASP A 87 -5.45 12.83 18.47
N ASN A 88 -6.72 12.80 18.07
CA ASN A 88 -7.78 12.21 18.87
C ASN A 88 -7.56 10.71 19.11
N LEU A 89 -7.15 9.96 18.08
CA LEU A 89 -6.84 8.54 18.21
C LEU A 89 -5.63 8.32 19.13
N ASN A 90 -4.56 9.10 18.95
CA ASN A 90 -3.36 9.02 19.78
C ASN A 90 -3.68 9.32 21.25
N ASN A 91 -4.48 10.38 21.51
CA ASN A 91 -4.94 10.75 22.85
C ASN A 91 -5.86 9.69 23.48
N ALA A 92 -6.62 8.95 22.67
CA ALA A 92 -7.41 7.80 23.12
C ALA A 92 -6.56 6.56 23.47
N GLY A 93 -5.23 6.61 23.27
CA GLY A 93 -4.32 5.54 23.66
C GLY A 93 -4.23 4.39 22.67
N VAL A 94 -4.56 4.63 21.38
CA VAL A 94 -4.41 3.58 20.36
C VAL A 94 -2.95 3.14 20.23
N LYS A 95 -2.73 1.83 20.05
CA LYS A 95 -1.38 1.27 19.98
C LYS A 95 -0.66 1.60 18.68
N VAL A 96 -1.38 1.57 17.56
CA VAL A 96 -0.88 1.85 16.21
C VAL A 96 -2.03 2.38 15.36
N ILE A 97 -1.74 3.40 14.53
CA ILE A 97 -2.66 3.91 13.51
C ILE A 97 -2.18 3.43 12.15
N ALA A 98 -3.06 2.81 11.36
CA ALA A 98 -2.78 2.52 9.95
C ALA A 98 -3.64 3.45 9.10
N LEU A 99 -2.97 4.29 8.30
CA LEU A 99 -3.64 5.26 7.45
C LEU A 99 -3.33 4.91 6.00
N ASP A 100 -4.31 4.43 5.25
CA ASP A 100 -4.17 4.10 3.83
C ASP A 100 -4.80 5.21 2.96
N MET A 101 -4.22 6.40 3.05
CA MET A 101 -4.64 7.56 2.25
C MET A 101 -3.47 8.27 1.62
N PHE A 102 -3.73 8.79 0.43
CA PHE A 102 -2.82 9.62 -0.33
C PHE A 102 -3.33 11.06 -0.33
N PHE A 103 -2.41 12.02 -0.30
CA PHE A 103 -2.71 13.45 -0.39
C PHE A 103 -2.07 14.07 -1.64
N PRO A 104 -2.54 13.72 -2.85
CA PRO A 104 -1.95 14.24 -4.09
C PRO A 104 -2.21 15.74 -4.35
N GLU A 105 -3.26 16.30 -3.74
CA GLU A 105 -3.71 17.67 -3.95
C GLU A 105 -2.90 18.65 -3.11
N ASN A 106 -2.68 19.86 -3.64
CA ASN A 106 -2.08 20.93 -2.87
C ASN A 106 -3.00 21.34 -1.71
N SER A 107 -2.39 21.69 -0.57
CA SER A 107 -3.06 22.13 0.64
C SER A 107 -2.36 23.39 1.18
N ASN A 108 -3.00 24.06 2.14
CA ASN A 108 -2.37 25.15 2.88
C ASN A 108 -1.15 24.61 3.67
N GLN A 109 -0.05 25.36 3.66
CA GLN A 109 1.16 25.09 4.43
C GLN A 109 0.90 24.87 5.93
N ASP A 110 -0.03 25.60 6.55
CA ASP A 110 -0.33 25.42 7.97
C ASP A 110 -0.99 24.06 8.24
N SER A 111 -1.93 23.65 7.40
CA SER A 111 -2.59 22.34 7.46
C SER A 111 -1.61 21.19 7.20
N ASP A 112 -0.66 21.42 6.30
CA ASP A 112 0.45 20.52 5.99
C ASP A 112 1.34 20.30 7.22
N ILE A 113 1.77 21.39 7.86
CA ILE A 113 2.58 21.35 9.08
C ILE A 113 1.82 20.64 10.20
N ALA A 114 0.53 20.95 10.39
CA ALA A 114 -0.30 20.31 11.41
C ALA A 114 -0.36 18.79 11.21
N LEU A 115 -0.67 18.33 9.99
CA LEU A 115 -0.70 16.91 9.68
C LEU A 115 0.66 16.23 9.88
N ALA A 116 1.75 16.87 9.44
CA ALA A 116 3.10 16.36 9.63
C ALA A 116 3.47 16.22 11.11
N GLN A 117 3.06 17.18 11.95
CA GLN A 117 3.28 17.15 13.40
C GLN A 117 2.48 16.03 14.08
N SER A 118 1.18 15.89 13.79
CA SER A 118 0.35 14.81 14.32
C SER A 118 0.91 13.43 13.95
N ILE A 119 1.37 13.27 12.71
CA ILE A 119 2.01 12.04 12.23
C ILE A 119 3.32 11.75 12.97
N LYS A 120 4.14 12.77 13.24
CA LYS A 120 5.40 12.62 13.97
C LYS A 120 5.17 12.22 15.43
N ASN A 121 4.08 12.69 16.04
CA ASN A 121 3.76 12.49 17.44
C ASN A 121 3.02 11.17 17.71
N ALA A 122 2.47 10.54 16.68
CA ALA A 122 1.71 9.29 16.79
C ALA A 122 2.49 8.10 16.23
N LYS A 123 2.16 6.89 16.71
CA LYS A 123 2.68 5.65 16.11
C LYS A 123 1.84 5.26 14.91
N ILE A 124 2.22 5.78 13.73
CA ILE A 124 1.45 5.63 12.49
C ILE A 124 2.20 4.87 11.38
N VAL A 125 1.46 4.08 10.61
CA VAL A 125 1.91 3.42 9.38
C VAL A 125 1.25 4.11 8.20
N LEU A 126 2.06 4.49 7.21
CA LEU A 126 1.67 5.26 6.02
C LEU A 126 1.95 4.46 4.74
N PRO A 127 1.22 4.73 3.64
CA PRO A 127 1.43 4.03 2.38
C PRO A 127 2.71 4.55 1.71
N GLN A 128 3.41 3.64 1.02
CA GLN A 128 4.63 3.96 0.28
C GLN A 128 4.46 3.64 -1.19
N ILE A 129 5.01 4.49 -2.06
CA ILE A 129 5.03 4.22 -3.50
C ILE A 129 6.38 3.67 -3.90
N ARG A 130 6.34 2.60 -4.68
CA ARG A 130 7.51 2.04 -5.34
C ARG A 130 7.89 2.93 -6.51
N GLN A 131 9.08 3.49 -6.47
CA GLN A 131 9.65 4.29 -7.55
C GLN A 131 10.82 3.51 -8.17
N SER A 132 10.77 3.33 -9.50
CA SER A 132 11.90 2.83 -10.28
C SER A 132 12.57 4.02 -10.93
N ILE A 133 13.82 4.31 -10.54
CA ILE A 133 14.63 5.36 -11.16
C ILE A 133 15.65 4.66 -12.05
N ASN A 134 15.58 4.93 -13.36
CA ASN A 134 16.61 4.50 -14.30
C ASN A 134 17.70 5.58 -14.36
N THR A 135 18.90 5.27 -13.89
CA THR A 135 20.05 6.17 -14.01
C THR A 135 21.16 5.43 -14.74
N ASN A 136 21.56 5.93 -15.91
CA ASN A 136 22.63 5.37 -16.74
C ASN A 136 22.48 3.86 -17.00
N GLY A 137 21.28 3.40 -17.35
CA GLY A 137 21.00 2.00 -17.70
C GLY A 137 20.92 1.05 -16.49
N LYS A 138 21.08 1.56 -15.26
CA LYS A 138 20.85 0.79 -14.04
C LYS A 138 19.50 1.18 -13.45
N ASN A 139 18.57 0.23 -13.39
CA ASN A 139 17.32 0.39 -12.65
C ASN A 139 17.63 0.30 -11.15
N LYS A 140 17.41 1.40 -10.43
CA LYS A 140 17.37 1.40 -8.96
C LYS A 140 15.92 1.47 -8.53
N GLU A 141 15.49 0.45 -7.80
CA GLU A 141 14.18 0.43 -7.16
C GLU A 141 14.30 1.00 -5.76
N GLY A 142 13.38 1.89 -5.39
CA GLY A 142 13.30 2.47 -4.06
C GLY A 142 11.85 2.71 -3.66
N PHE A 143 11.62 2.83 -2.35
CA PHE A 143 10.34 3.24 -1.81
C PHE A 143 10.46 4.69 -1.36
N VAL A 144 9.55 5.53 -1.85
CA VAL A 144 9.48 6.94 -1.47
C VAL A 144 8.14 7.18 -0.80
N ALA A 145 8.15 7.99 0.25
CA ALA A 145 6.89 8.47 0.81
C ALA A 145 6.16 9.27 -0.27
N PHE A 146 4.86 9.01 -0.45
CA PHE A 146 4.12 9.55 -1.59
C PHE A 146 4.04 11.07 -1.57
N SER A 147 3.80 11.67 -0.39
CA SER A 147 3.65 13.11 -0.28
C SER A 147 5.00 13.83 -0.15
N PRO A 148 5.21 14.97 -0.85
CA PRO A 148 6.33 15.89 -0.61
C PRO A 148 6.45 16.26 0.87
N LEU A 149 5.31 16.38 1.56
CA LEU A 149 5.20 16.61 3.00
C LEU A 149 6.13 15.71 3.83
N PHE A 150 6.22 14.43 3.45
CA PHE A 150 6.97 13.42 4.20
C PHE A 150 8.43 13.29 3.76
N LYS A 151 8.82 13.90 2.63
CA LYS A 151 10.23 13.99 2.26
C LYS A 151 10.99 14.87 3.24
N ASP A 152 10.36 15.94 3.73
CA ASP A 152 10.97 16.90 4.65
C ASP A 152 10.93 16.41 6.10
N VAL A 153 9.85 15.73 6.50
CA VAL A 153 9.76 15.02 7.80
C VAL A 153 10.87 13.98 7.95
N LYS A 154 11.15 13.18 6.90
CA LYS A 154 12.27 12.21 6.91
C LYS A 154 13.65 12.86 6.93
N ARG A 155 13.77 14.12 6.50
CA ARG A 155 15.03 14.88 6.47
C ARG A 155 15.27 15.69 7.74
N GLY A 156 14.33 15.69 8.70
CA GLY A 156 14.45 16.49 9.92
C GLY A 156 14.37 18.01 9.68
N VAL A 157 13.92 18.43 8.49
CA VAL A 157 13.76 19.84 8.13
C VAL A 157 12.30 20.22 8.37
N ILE A 158 11.97 20.42 9.64
CA ILE A 158 10.79 21.19 10.01
C ILE A 158 11.31 22.18 11.05
N SER A 159 11.75 23.35 10.56
CA SER A 159 12.13 24.51 11.35
C SER A 159 11.12 25.61 11.08
#